data_AF-A0A966W1E2-F1
#
_entry.id   AF-A0A966W1E2-F1
#
_cell.length_a   1.000
_cell.length_b   1.000
_cell.length_c   1.000
_cell.angle_alpha   90.00
_cell.angle_beta   90.00
_cell.angle_gamma   90.00
#
_symmetry.space_group_name_H-M   'P 1'
#
loop_
_entity.id
_entity.type
_entity.pdbx_description
1 polymer ?
#
loop_
_entity_poly.entity_id
_entity_poly.type
_entity_poly.pdbx_seq_one_letter_code
_entity_poly.pdbx_strand_id
1 'polypeptide(L)'
;MDVFNPREPFRLFVRVDDNGVVAKSTDRFERGFELVPGWNRLRISTAELERGPQSRRLNLKAIRRIAVFTGDHEPQRFWFLDHVHLEALDE
;
A
#
# COMPACT_ATOMS: atom_id res chain seq x y z
N MET A 1 0.08 -9.12 -0.10
CA MET A 1 -0.18 -9.11 -1.56
C MET A 1 1.11 -9.45 -2.28
N ASP A 2 1.01 -10.09 -3.42
CA ASP A 2 2.16 -10.47 -4.24
C ASP A 2 2.15 -9.66 -5.54
N VAL A 3 3.33 -9.14 -5.93
CA VAL A 3 3.49 -8.27 -7.10
C VAL A 3 4.61 -8.81 -7.98
N PHE A 4 4.29 -9.12 -9.23
CA PHE A 4 5.30 -9.51 -10.22
C PHE A 4 5.72 -8.30 -11.06
N ASN A 5 7.01 -7.96 -11.01
CA ASN A 5 7.64 -6.97 -11.86
C ASN A 5 8.44 -7.68 -12.99
N PRO A 6 8.05 -7.56 -14.26
CA PRO A 6 8.75 -8.22 -15.36
C PRO A 6 10.04 -7.51 -15.82
N ARG A 7 10.35 -6.32 -15.30
CA ARG A 7 11.35 -5.39 -15.85
C ARG A 7 12.20 -4.75 -14.76
N GLU A 8 12.85 -3.63 -15.06
CA GLU A 8 13.69 -2.87 -14.13
C GLU A 8 12.97 -2.44 -12.84
N PRO A 9 13.72 -2.23 -11.74
CA PRO A 9 13.13 -1.81 -10.49
C PRO A 9 12.36 -0.50 -10.59
N PHE A 10 11.27 -0.39 -9.83
CA PHE A 10 10.51 0.84 -9.71
C PHE A 10 9.83 0.91 -8.34
N ARG A 11 9.31 2.11 -8.00
CA ARG A 11 8.61 2.32 -6.73
C ARG A 11 7.09 2.21 -6.92
N LEU A 12 6.47 1.33 -6.14
CA LEU A 12 5.03 1.16 -6.07
C LEU A 12 4.51 1.72 -4.75
N PHE A 13 3.45 2.50 -4.78
CA PHE A 13 2.81 3.07 -3.59
C PHE A 13 1.52 2.35 -3.29
N VAL A 14 1.32 2.05 -2.00
CA VAL A 14 0.07 1.54 -1.44
C VAL A 14 -0.49 2.61 -0.52
N ARG A 15 -1.71 3.06 -0.79
CA ARG A 15 -2.47 3.96 0.07
C ARG A 15 -3.71 3.27 0.58
N VAL A 16 -4.00 3.45 1.86
CA VAL A 16 -5.21 2.95 2.50
C VAL A 16 -5.99 4.14 3.06
N ASP A 17 -7.26 4.23 2.70
CA ASP A 17 -8.17 5.25 3.20
C ASP A 17 -9.31 4.61 4.00
N ASP A 18 -9.65 5.23 5.13
CA ASP A 18 -10.85 4.97 5.91
C ASP A 18 -11.89 6.09 5.68
N ASN A 19 -12.97 6.05 6.46
CA ASN A 19 -14.00 7.10 6.47
C ASN A 19 -13.62 8.35 7.28
N GLY A 20 -12.40 8.46 7.78
CA GLY A 20 -11.93 9.60 8.55
C GLY A 20 -11.84 10.87 7.69
N VAL A 21 -11.99 12.02 8.33
CA VAL A 21 -11.74 13.32 7.67
C VAL A 21 -10.24 13.43 7.39
N VAL A 22 -9.91 13.77 6.16
CA VAL A 22 -8.53 13.92 5.68
C VAL A 22 -8.35 15.37 5.24
N ALA A 23 -7.68 16.16 6.05
CA ALA A 23 -7.41 17.57 5.76
C ALA A 23 -6.05 17.75 5.07
N LYS A 24 -5.09 16.89 5.39
CA LYS A 24 -3.71 16.92 4.87
C LYS A 24 -3.30 15.56 4.34
N SER A 25 -2.26 15.54 3.50
CA SER A 25 -1.64 14.28 3.04
C SER A 25 -1.14 13.44 4.21
N THR A 26 -0.64 14.07 5.28
CA THR A 26 -0.18 13.43 6.52
C THR A 26 -1.28 12.69 7.29
N ASP A 27 -2.56 12.92 6.96
CA ASP A 27 -3.69 12.25 7.59
C ASP A 27 -4.06 10.94 6.86
N ARG A 28 -3.27 10.55 5.85
CA ARG A 28 -3.43 9.31 5.08
C ARG A 28 -2.30 8.34 5.41
N PHE A 29 -2.63 7.05 5.37
CA PHE A 29 -1.59 6.02 5.29
C PHE A 29 -1.14 5.91 3.83
N GLU A 30 0.15 6.09 3.58
CA GLU A 30 0.77 5.80 2.29
C GLU A 30 2.16 5.22 2.50
N ARG A 31 2.45 4.10 1.82
CA ARG A 31 3.76 3.45 1.87
C ARG A 31 4.25 3.11 0.48
N GLY A 32 5.50 3.50 0.22
CA GLY A 32 6.22 3.10 -0.99
C GLY A 32 7.03 1.83 -0.78
N PHE A 33 6.98 0.93 -1.75
CA PHE A 33 7.77 -0.29 -1.85
C PHE A 33 8.66 -0.21 -3.10
N GLU A 34 9.92 -0.58 -2.96
CA GLU A 34 10.78 -0.82 -4.11
C GLU A 34 10.52 -2.24 -4.63
N LEU A 35 10.17 -2.36 -5.90
CA LEU A 35 9.92 -3.65 -6.55
C LEU A 35 11.12 -4.03 -7.40
N VAL A 36 11.75 -5.15 -7.08
CA VAL A 36 12.81 -5.72 -7.92
C VAL A 36 12.21 -6.60 -9.02
N PRO A 37 12.94 -6.89 -10.13
CA PRO A 37 12.47 -7.86 -11.12
C PRO A 37 12.10 -9.20 -10.48
N GLY A 38 10.98 -9.79 -10.90
CA GLY A 38 10.42 -11.01 -10.36
C GLY A 38 9.28 -10.81 -9.37
N TRP A 39 9.03 -11.81 -8.53
CA TRP A 39 7.97 -11.79 -7.51
C TRP A 39 8.42 -11.03 -6.25
N ASN A 40 7.60 -10.09 -5.82
CA ASN A 40 7.78 -9.30 -4.61
C ASN A 40 6.59 -9.55 -3.69
N ARG A 41 6.85 -9.92 -2.43
CA ARG A 41 5.81 -10.08 -1.41
C ARG A 41 5.72 -8.81 -0.57
N LEU A 42 4.58 -8.13 -0.64
CA LEU A 42 4.33 -6.91 0.11
C LEU A 42 3.42 -7.18 1.30
N ARG A 43 3.91 -6.84 2.50
CA ARG A 43 3.20 -6.97 3.76
C ARG A 43 3.16 -5.63 4.50
N ILE A 44 1.98 -5.28 4.98
CA ILE A 44 1.74 -4.10 5.82
C ILE A 44 0.98 -4.60 7.04
N SER A 45 1.53 -4.39 8.23
CA SER A 45 0.84 -4.80 9.45
C SER A 45 -0.35 -3.89 9.74
N THR A 46 -1.40 -4.41 10.38
CA THR A 46 -2.53 -3.60 10.83
C THR A 46 -2.09 -2.51 11.81
N ALA A 47 -1.12 -2.81 12.67
CA ALA A 47 -0.50 -1.82 13.54
C ALA A 47 0.08 -0.67 12.73
N GLU A 48 0.87 -0.96 11.69
CA GLU A 48 1.44 0.06 10.81
C GLU A 48 0.37 0.88 10.07
N LEU A 49 -0.69 0.24 9.57
CA LEU A 49 -1.82 0.94 8.96
C LEU A 49 -2.47 1.92 9.94
N GLU A 50 -2.71 1.46 11.17
CA GLU A 50 -3.34 2.26 12.22
C GLU A 50 -2.46 3.46 12.65
N ARG A 51 -1.13 3.29 12.67
CA ARG A 51 -0.16 4.32 13.10
C ARG A 51 0.39 5.20 11.98
N GLY A 52 0.22 4.84 10.72
CA GLY A 52 0.89 5.52 9.62
C GLY A 52 0.47 6.97 9.40
N PRO A 53 -0.81 7.36 9.49
CA PRO A 53 -1.17 8.77 9.52
C PRO A 53 -0.54 9.46 10.74
N GLN A 54 0.07 10.62 10.53
CA GLN A 54 0.84 11.29 11.58
C GLN A 54 -0.02 12.01 12.62
N SER A 55 -1.21 12.47 12.21
CA SER A 55 -2.10 13.33 13.00
C SER A 55 -3.25 12.58 13.67
N ARG A 56 -3.49 11.31 13.30
CA ARG A 56 -4.63 10.51 13.76
C ARG A 56 -4.35 9.01 13.63
N ARG A 57 -5.24 8.19 14.19
CA ARG A 57 -5.29 6.76 13.91
C ARG A 57 -6.16 6.48 12.68
N LEU A 58 -5.77 5.49 11.88
CA LEU A 58 -6.60 4.99 10.79
C LEU A 58 -7.63 4.00 11.36
N ASN A 59 -8.91 4.20 11.06
CA ASN A 59 -10.01 3.36 11.52
C ASN A 59 -10.09 2.08 10.67
N LEU A 60 -9.42 1.02 11.15
CA LEU A 60 -9.40 -0.28 10.49
C LEU A 60 -10.77 -0.96 10.38
N LYS A 61 -11.76 -0.54 11.17
CA LYS A 61 -13.13 -1.06 11.10
C LYS A 61 -13.94 -0.47 9.95
N ALA A 62 -13.44 0.57 9.28
CA ALA A 62 -14.15 1.29 8.24
C ALA A 62 -13.23 1.69 7.07
N ILE A 63 -12.43 0.72 6.59
CA ILE A 63 -11.64 0.90 5.36
C ILE A 63 -12.58 1.06 4.17
N ARG A 64 -12.36 2.11 3.38
CA ARG A 64 -13.16 2.40 2.18
C ARG A 64 -12.42 2.17 0.88
N ARG A 65 -11.08 2.24 0.89
CA ARG A 65 -10.27 2.15 -0.32
C ARG A 65 -8.86 1.67 -0.02
N ILE A 66 -8.37 0.81 -0.90
CA ILE A 66 -6.95 0.51 -1.07
C ILE A 66 -6.59 0.95 -2.49
N ALA A 67 -5.59 1.80 -2.63
CA ALA A 67 -5.08 2.25 -3.92
C ALA A 67 -3.64 1.75 -4.08
N VAL A 68 -3.36 1.19 -5.25
CA VAL A 68 -2.03 0.73 -5.64
C VAL A 68 -1.65 1.49 -6.90
N PHE A 69 -0.57 2.25 -6.87
CA PHE A 69 -0.24 3.18 -7.94
C PHE A 69 1.26 3.45 -8.03
N THR A 70 1.68 3.95 -9.19
CA THR A 70 3.03 4.46 -9.44
C THR A 70 3.04 5.98 -9.29
N GLY A 71 4.20 6.59 -9.02
CA GLY A 71 4.32 8.04 -8.90
C GLY A 71 4.05 8.77 -10.22
N ASP A 72 3.74 10.07 -10.13
CA ASP A 72 3.27 10.93 -11.24
C ASP A 72 4.24 11.07 -12.43
N HIS A 73 5.48 10.58 -12.31
CA HIS A 73 6.53 10.66 -13.34
C HIS A 73 7.16 9.30 -13.69
N GLU A 74 6.60 8.20 -13.21
CA GLU A 74 7.04 6.87 -13.63
C GLU A 74 6.63 6.62 -15.10
N PRO A 75 7.51 6.06 -15.95
CA PRO A 75 7.12 5.67 -17.29
C PRO A 75 6.00 4.63 -17.24
N GLN A 76 5.24 4.50 -18.34
CA GLN A 76 4.22 3.46 -18.44
C GLN A 76 4.86 2.07 -18.29
N ARG A 77 4.34 1.28 -17.36
CA ARG A 77 4.86 -0.05 -17.02
C ARG A 77 3.72 -1.06 -16.90
N PHE A 78 4.01 -2.29 -17.28
CA PHE A 78 3.15 -3.43 -16.99
C PHE A 78 3.72 -4.22 -15.82
N TRP A 79 2.89 -4.49 -14.83
CA TRP A 79 3.18 -5.29 -13.64
C TRP A 79 1.91 -6.05 -13.28
N PHE A 80 2.04 -7.11 -12.50
CA PHE A 80 0.92 -7.98 -12.17
C PHE A 80 0.72 -8.00 -10.66
N LEU A 81 -0.53 -7.89 -10.23
CA LEU A 81 -0.96 -7.99 -8.84
C LEU A 81 -1.69 -9.30 -8.64
N ASP A 82 -1.31 -10.03 -7.61
CA ASP A 82 -1.97 -11.28 -7.25
C ASP A 82 -2.03 -11.45 -5.71
N HIS A 83 -2.84 -12.40 -5.26
CA HIS A 83 -2.97 -12.79 -3.85
C HIS A 83 -3.17 -11.59 -2.92
N VAL A 84 -4.13 -10.72 -3.22
CA VAL A 84 -4.54 -9.64 -2.31
C VAL A 84 -5.46 -10.24 -1.25
N HIS A 85 -4.93 -10.39 -0.03
CA HIS A 85 -5.65 -10.96 1.10
C HIS A 85 -5.25 -10.29 2.41
N LEU A 86 -6.08 -10.50 3.42
CA LEU A 86 -5.73 -10.28 4.82
C LEU A 86 -5.23 -11.61 5.38
N GLU A 87 -4.08 -11.60 6.06
CA GLU A 87 -3.55 -12.76 6.78
C GLU A 87 -3.67 -12.50 8.29
N ALA A 88 -4.15 -13.49 9.04
CA ALA A 88 -3.96 -13.51 10.49
C ALA A 88 -2.50 -13.88 10.76
N LEU A 89 -1.91 -13.33 11.82
CA LEU A 89 -0.68 -13.92 12.34
C LEU A 89 -1.08 -15.23 13.01
N ASP A 90 -0.49 -16.34 12.58
CA ASP A 90 -0.60 -17.60 13.30
C ASP A 90 -0.02 -17.38 14.72
N GLU A 91 -0.81 -17.65 15.76
CA GLU A 91 -0.39 -17.63 17.17
C GLU A 91 0.50 -18.84 17.52
#